data_AF-A0A8T4M224-F1
#
_entry.id   AF-A0A8T4M224-F1
#
_cell.length_a   1.000
_cell.length_b   1.000
_cell.length_c   1.000
_cell.angle_alpha   90.00
_cell.angle_beta   90.00
_cell.angle_gamma   90.00
#
_symmetry.space_group_name_H-M   'P 1'
#
loop_
_entity.id
_entity.type
_entity.pdbx_description
1 polymer ?
#
loop_
_entity_poly.entity_id
_entity_poly.type
_entity_poly.pdbx_seq_one_letter_code
_entity_poly.pdbx_strand_id
1 'polypeptide(L)'
;MNKRGFGLGWEAIFDILIVLIIIASTIYFITSGTSGKLMQKQVLAKEVCFMLISAEPNSVLEIQAEKINFERRDENLIVKESQFDPGYEYPCYLTEKINFEKIGNSTKITIGSAK
;
A
#
# COMPACT_ATOMS: atom_id res chain seq x y z
N MET A 1 -36.95 -22.33 -36.75
CA MET A 1 -35.90 -21.47 -36.15
C MET A 1 -34.68 -22.31 -35.85
N ASN A 2 -33.54 -21.95 -36.45
CA ASN A 2 -32.35 -22.80 -36.54
C ASN A 2 -31.60 -22.82 -35.19
N LYS A 3 -31.94 -23.77 -34.31
CA LYS A 3 -31.38 -23.89 -32.94
C LYS A 3 -29.85 -24.08 -32.89
N ARG A 4 -29.21 -24.40 -34.02
CA ARG A 4 -27.74 -24.53 -34.13
C ARG A 4 -27.00 -23.19 -34.10
N GLY A 5 -27.58 -22.12 -34.64
CA GLY A 5 -26.94 -20.80 -34.65
C GLY A 5 -26.92 -20.12 -33.27
N PHE A 6 -27.87 -20.47 -32.40
CA PHE A 6 -27.99 -19.90 -31.06
C PHE A 6 -26.98 -20.52 -30.08
N GLY A 7 -26.65 -21.81 -30.23
CA GLY A 7 -25.61 -22.48 -29.43
C GLY A 7 -24.20 -21.96 -29.74
N LEU A 8 -23.87 -21.81 -31.04
CA LEU A 8 -22.58 -21.29 -31.49
C LEU A 8 -22.34 -19.82 -31.08
N GLY A 9 -23.40 -18.99 -31.09
CA GLY A 9 -23.29 -17.59 -30.64
C GLY A 9 -23.09 -17.47 -29.13
N TRP A 10 -23.70 -18.36 -28.34
CA TRP A 10 -23.58 -18.34 -26.88
C TRP A 10 -22.22 -18.83 -26.40
N GLU A 11 -21.70 -19.90 -27.01
CA GLU A 11 -20.34 -20.40 -26.75
C GLU A 11 -19.28 -19.34 -27.04
N ALA A 12 -19.39 -18.64 -28.18
CA ALA A 12 -18.46 -17.56 -28.53
C ALA A 12 -18.48 -16.39 -27.53
N ILE A 13 -19.64 -16.06 -26.95
CA ILE A 13 -19.74 -15.02 -25.90
C ILE A 13 -19.06 -15.47 -24.61
N PHE A 14 -19.23 -16.73 -24.21
CA PHE A 14 -18.57 -17.28 -23.03
C PHE A 14 -17.05 -17.32 -23.19
N ASP A 15 -16.55 -17.71 -24.36
CA ASP A 15 -15.12 -17.72 -24.66
C ASP A 15 -14.52 -16.31 -24.58
N ILE A 16 -15.21 -15.30 -25.14
CA ILE A 16 -14.78 -13.89 -25.04
C ILE A 16 -14.74 -13.42 -23.59
N LEU A 17 -15.74 -13.78 -22.77
CA LEU A 17 -15.76 -13.44 -21.34
C LEU A 17 -14.59 -14.06 -20.58
N ILE A 18 -14.27 -15.33 -20.84
CA ILE A 18 -13.13 -16.01 -20.21
C ILE A 18 -11.82 -15.31 -20.59
N VAL A 19 -11.63 -14.98 -21.86
CA VAL A 19 -10.44 -14.25 -22.33
C VAL A 19 -10.33 -12.89 -21.66
N LEU A 20 -11.43 -12.15 -21.52
CA LEU A 20 -11.45 -10.86 -20.81
C LEU A 20 -11.07 -11.01 -19.33
N ILE A 21 -11.57 -12.03 -18.65
CA ILE A 21 -11.24 -12.31 -17.23
C ILE A 21 -9.75 -12.62 -17.09
N ILE A 22 -9.18 -13.43 -17.99
CA ILE A 22 -7.75 -13.78 -17.98
C ILE A 22 -6.88 -12.54 -18.21
N ILE A 23 -7.23 -11.69 -19.19
CA ILE A 23 -6.51 -10.44 -19.47
C ILE A 23 -6.59 -9.51 -18.26
N ALA A 24 -7.78 -9.29 -17.68
CA ALA A 24 -7.96 -8.45 -16.50
C ALA A 24 -7.14 -8.95 -15.31
N SER A 25 -7.13 -10.27 -15.08
CA SER A 25 -6.34 -10.90 -14.02
C SER A 25 -4.84 -10.69 -14.25
N THR A 26 -4.37 -10.87 -15.48
CA THR A 26 -2.97 -10.67 -15.85
C THR A 26 -2.54 -9.21 -15.67
N ILE A 27 -3.36 -8.25 -16.10
CA ILE A 27 -3.11 -6.82 -15.89
C ILE A 27 -3.06 -6.48 -14.40
N TYR A 28 -3.97 -7.05 -13.59
CA TYR A 28 -3.96 -6.89 -12.14
C TYR A 28 -2.67 -7.43 -11.50
N PHE A 29 -2.20 -8.61 -11.92
CA PHE A 29 -0.93 -9.17 -11.45
C PHE A 29 0.28 -8.34 -11.86
N ILE A 30 0.34 -7.86 -13.11
CA ILE A 30 1.45 -7.02 -13.58
C ILE A 30 1.47 -5.69 -12.83
N THR A 31 0.31 -5.04 -12.68
CA THR A 31 0.22 -3.74 -12.01
C THR A 31 0.52 -3.84 -10.52
N SER A 32 0.10 -4.90 -9.83
CA SER A 32 0.48 -5.19 -8.44
C SER A 32 1.94 -5.60 -8.27
N GLY A 33 2.54 -6.26 -9.27
CA GLY A 33 3.92 -6.74 -9.27
C GLY A 33 4.98 -5.78 -9.84
N THR A 34 4.63 -4.54 -10.20
CA THR A 34 5.61 -3.56 -10.70
C THR A 34 6.65 -3.23 -9.63
N SER A 35 7.78 -3.93 -9.68
CA SER A 35 8.94 -3.84 -8.77
C SER A 35 9.34 -2.41 -8.39
N GLY A 36 9.20 -1.44 -9.31
CA GLY A 36 9.52 -0.03 -9.05
C GLY A 36 8.70 0.61 -7.93
N LYS A 37 7.40 0.29 -7.82
CA LYS A 37 6.55 0.83 -6.75
C LYS A 37 6.85 0.19 -5.40
N LEU A 38 7.11 -1.12 -5.40
CA LEU A 38 7.53 -1.84 -4.20
C LEU A 38 8.86 -1.30 -3.67
N MET A 39 9.82 -1.05 -4.56
CA MET A 39 11.11 -0.49 -4.20
C MET A 39 10.97 0.94 -3.65
N GLN A 40 10.09 1.78 -4.23
CA GLN A 40 9.80 3.11 -3.69
C GLN A 40 9.20 3.04 -2.28
N LYS A 41 8.23 2.15 -2.04
CA LYS A 41 7.65 1.94 -0.69
C LYS A 41 8.70 1.49 0.30
N GLN A 42 9.60 0.59 -0.11
CA GLN A 42 10.68 0.11 0.73
C GLN A 42 11.69 1.20 1.09
N VAL A 43 12.12 2.02 0.12
CA VAL A 43 13.04 3.14 0.35
C VAL A 43 12.40 4.15 1.30
N LEU A 44 11.14 4.52 1.05
CA LEU A 44 10.43 5.47 1.91
C LEU A 44 10.25 4.92 3.33
N ALA A 45 9.85 3.66 3.48
CA ALA A 45 9.71 3.03 4.80
C ALA A 45 11.03 3.08 5.59
N LYS A 46 12.15 2.84 4.91
CA LYS A 46 13.49 2.90 5.49
C LYS A 46 13.87 4.32 5.91
N GLU A 47 13.65 5.31 5.05
CA GLU A 47 13.95 6.72 5.35
C GLU A 47 13.11 7.23 6.53
N VAL A 48 11.81 6.95 6.53
CA VAL A 48 10.92 7.35 7.62
C VAL A 48 11.30 6.67 8.92
N CYS A 49 11.61 5.37 8.88
CA CYS A 49 12.10 4.67 10.07
C CYS A 49 13.39 5.29 10.60
N PHE A 50 14.34 5.62 9.71
CA PHE A 50 15.59 6.27 10.11
C PHE A 50 15.37 7.65 10.76
N MET A 51 14.46 8.46 10.20
CA MET A 51 14.07 9.74 10.79
C MET A 51 13.45 9.56 12.17
N LEU A 52 12.58 8.56 12.34
CA LEU A 52 11.92 8.29 13.62
C LEU A 52 12.88 7.80 14.70
N ILE A 53 13.89 7.00 14.34
CA ILE A 53 14.93 6.53 15.27
C ILE A 53 15.87 7.68 15.66
N SER A 54 16.15 8.59 14.73
CA SER A 54 17.11 9.68 14.93
C SER A 54 16.49 10.95 15.52
N ALA A 55 15.16 11.01 15.58
CA ALA A 55 14.45 12.19 16.06
C ALA A 55 14.45 12.28 17.59
N GLU A 56 14.58 13.50 18.10
CA GLU A 56 14.60 13.77 19.53
C GLU A 56 13.24 13.46 20.18
N PRO A 57 13.20 12.99 21.43
CA PRO A 57 11.95 12.83 22.17
C PRO A 57 11.18 14.14 22.26
N ASN A 58 9.86 14.08 22.13
CA ASN A 58 8.94 15.24 22.09
C ASN A 58 9.06 16.12 20.82
N SER A 59 9.75 15.65 19.79
CA SER A 59 9.74 16.29 18.48
C SER A 59 8.52 15.87 17.65
N VAL A 60 8.20 16.72 16.66
CA VAL A 60 7.14 16.49 15.68
C VAL A 60 7.79 16.38 14.31
N LEU A 61 7.54 15.26 13.63
CA LEU A 61 7.92 15.06 12.23
C LEU A 61 6.68 15.23 11.36
N GLU A 62 6.77 16.08 10.35
CA GLU A 62 5.73 16.24 9.34
C GLU A 62 6.21 15.62 8.03
N ILE A 63 5.50 14.59 7.57
CA ILE A 63 5.79 13.94 6.29
C ILE A 63 4.71 14.35 5.29
N GLN A 64 5.11 15.15 4.31
CA GLN A 64 4.25 15.55 3.19
C GLN A 64 4.32 14.49 2.09
N ALA A 65 3.39 13.55 2.11
CA ALA A 65 3.24 12.55 1.07
C ALA A 65 1.76 12.43 0.70
N GLU A 66 1.40 12.93 -0.50
CA GLU A 66 0.00 13.08 -0.94
C GLU A 66 -0.85 11.81 -0.88
N LYS A 67 -0.22 10.62 -0.81
CA LYS A 67 -0.92 9.32 -0.91
C LYS A 67 -0.32 8.26 -0.01
N ILE A 68 0.33 8.59 1.08
CA ILE A 68 1.00 7.59 1.93
C ILE A 68 0.52 7.71 3.37
N ASN A 69 -0.01 6.62 3.89
CA ASN A 69 -0.43 6.47 5.27
C ASN A 69 0.59 5.58 5.98
N PHE A 70 1.02 6.03 7.16
CA PHE A 70 1.91 5.28 8.03
C PHE A 70 1.09 4.71 9.17
N GLU A 71 1.26 3.42 9.43
CA GLU A 71 0.68 2.73 10.58
C GLU A 71 1.79 2.06 11.38
N ARG A 72 1.64 2.02 12.71
CA ARG A 72 2.50 1.23 13.58
C ARG A 72 1.74 -0.02 14.00
N ARG A 73 2.37 -1.18 13.83
CA ARG A 73 1.93 -2.44 14.42
C ARG A 73 3.10 -3.00 15.20
N ASP A 74 3.00 -2.97 16.53
CA ASP A 74 4.04 -3.41 17.45
C ASP A 74 5.40 -2.70 17.20
N GLU A 75 6.37 -3.44 16.67
CA GLU A 75 7.74 -3.00 16.32
C GLU A 75 7.92 -2.73 14.82
N ASN A 76 6.85 -2.80 14.03
CA ASN A 76 6.92 -2.63 12.59
C ASN A 76 6.22 -1.34 12.14
N LEU A 77 6.85 -0.64 11.20
CA LEU A 77 6.27 0.47 10.47
C LEU A 77 5.64 -0.07 9.19
N ILE A 78 4.35 0.17 9.00
CA ILE A 78 3.61 -0.24 7.82
C ILE A 78 3.35 1.01 6.96
N VAL A 79 3.79 0.97 5.71
CA VAL A 79 3.60 2.04 4.72
C VAL A 79 2.54 1.62 3.72
N LYS A 80 1.42 2.34 3.67
CA LYS A 80 0.27 2.05 2.81
C LYS A 80 -0.03 3.20 1.86
N GLU A 81 -0.36 2.92 0.60
CA GLU A 81 -0.85 3.97 -0.31
C GLU A 81 -2.33 4.30 -0.11
N SER A 82 -3.10 3.36 0.44
CA SER A 82 -4.53 3.53 0.71
C SER A 82 -4.97 2.67 1.90
N GLN A 83 -6.17 2.90 2.44
CA GLN A 83 -6.71 2.08 3.54
C GLN A 83 -6.84 0.59 3.18
N PHE A 84 -7.02 0.26 1.90
CA PHE A 84 -7.21 -1.11 1.41
C PHE A 84 -5.90 -1.73 0.88
N ASP A 85 -4.79 -0.99 0.89
CA ASP A 85 -3.49 -1.50 0.52
C ASP A 85 -2.96 -2.39 1.66
N PRO A 86 -2.56 -3.66 1.40
CA PRO A 86 -1.87 -4.47 2.40
C PRO A 86 -0.64 -3.76 2.97
N GLY A 87 -0.03 -2.86 2.19
CA GLY A 87 1.11 -2.05 2.60
C GLY A 87 2.43 -2.81 2.57
N TYR A 88 3.52 -2.06 2.73
CA TYR A 88 4.85 -2.60 2.93
C TYR A 88 5.21 -2.51 4.42
N GLU A 89 5.52 -3.66 5.02
CA GLU A 89 5.92 -3.74 6.42
C GLU A 89 7.45 -3.67 6.53
N TYR A 90 7.94 -2.75 7.35
CA TYR A 90 9.36 -2.55 7.61
C TYR A 90 9.64 -2.67 9.11
N PRO A 91 10.59 -3.53 9.53
CA PRO A 91 10.95 -3.67 10.93
C PRO A 91 11.61 -2.37 11.42
N CYS A 92 10.92 -1.67 12.31
CA CYS A 92 11.31 -0.37 12.80
C CYS A 92 11.23 -0.37 14.33
N TYR A 93 12.31 -0.82 14.97
CA TYR A 93 12.45 -0.99 16.42
C TYR A 93 12.46 0.35 17.17
N LEU A 94 11.30 0.99 17.21
CA LEU A 94 11.10 2.29 17.83
C LEU A 94 10.91 2.11 19.34
N THR A 95 11.92 2.53 20.10
CA THR A 95 11.90 2.54 21.57
C THR A 95 10.93 3.57 22.14
N GLU A 96 10.68 4.66 21.43
CA GLU A 96 9.81 5.74 21.88
C GLU A 96 8.33 5.49 21.55
N LYS A 97 7.42 6.14 22.30
CA LYS A 97 5.98 6.10 22.01
C LYS A 97 5.70 7.02 20.84
N ILE A 98 5.10 6.51 19.76
CA ILE A 98 4.88 7.30 18.55
C ILE A 98 3.40 7.35 18.23
N ASN A 99 2.88 8.56 18.05
CA ASN A 99 1.51 8.80 17.63
C ASN A 99 1.50 9.30 16.19
N PHE A 100 0.72 8.63 15.34
CA PHE A 100 0.49 9.02 13.95
C PHE A 100 -0.86 9.70 13.86
N GLU A 101 -0.88 10.95 13.41
CA GLU A 101 -2.09 11.73 13.18
C GLU A 101 -2.14 12.17 11.71
N LYS A 102 -3.28 11.97 11.05
CA LYS A 102 -3.46 12.37 9.66
C LYS A 102 -4.06 13.78 9.59
N ILE A 103 -3.36 14.70 8.94
CA ILE A 103 -3.80 16.09 8.78
C ILE A 103 -3.90 16.39 7.28
N GLY A 104 -5.11 16.24 6.72
CA GLY A 104 -5.33 16.42 5.29
C GLY A 104 -4.51 15.43 4.45
N ASN A 105 -3.56 15.95 3.67
CA ASN A 105 -2.64 15.17 2.81
C ASN A 105 -1.29 14.85 3.48
N SER A 106 -1.06 15.26 4.72
CA SER A 106 0.17 14.96 5.46
C SER A 106 -0.08 14.01 6.62
N THR A 107 0.98 13.27 7.00
CA THR A 107 1.00 12.51 8.24
C THR A 107 1.91 13.22 9.23
N LYS A 108 1.33 13.66 10.34
CA LYS A 108 2.04 14.23 11.48
C LYS A 108 2.39 13.10 12.44
N ILE A 109 3.67 12.99 12.77
CA ILE A 109 4.18 11.99 13.69
C ILE A 109 4.70 12.70 14.92
N THR A 110 4.12 12.38 16.07
CA THR A 110 4.54 12.93 17.37
C THR A 110 5.26 11.85 18.16
N ILE A 111 6.49 12.12 18.56
CA ILE A 111 7.32 11.20 19.33
C ILE A 111 7.19 11.58 20.80
N GLY A 112 6.51 10.78 21.59
CA GLY A 112 6.43 10.91 23.04
C GLY A 112 7.56 10.13 23.72
N SER A 113 8.18 10.75 24.72
CA SER A 113 9.20 10.09 25.54
C SER A 113 8.60 8.90 26.32
N ALA A 114 9.19 7.72 26.19
CA ALA A 114 8.90 6.58 27.05
C ALA A 114 9.46 6.88 28.45
N LYS A 115 8.57 7.29 29.38
CA LYS A 115 8.87 7.43 30.80
C LYS A 115 9.13 6.10 31.48
#